data_AF-A0A756LAB5-F1
#
_entry.id   AF-A0A756LAB5-F1
#
_cell.length_a   1.000
_cell.length_b   1.000
_cell.length_c   1.000
_cell.angle_alpha   90.00
_cell.angle_beta   90.00
_cell.angle_gamma   90.00
#
_symmetry.space_group_name_H-M   'P 1'
#
loop_
_entity.id
_entity.type
_entity.pdbx_description
1 polymer ?
#
loop_
_entity_poly.entity_id
_entity_poly.type
_entity_poly.pdbx_seq_one_letter_code
_entity_poly.pdbx_strand_id
1 'polypeptide(L)'
;MDQELNFSLSYEQLFQEAEGQIKKCDLREEGPYYLQELSKASGLLAFWHRLANRSYSGVGDYEHVEADWQRLHALIYKRED
;
A
#
# COMPACT_ATOMS: atom_id res chain seq x y z
N MET A 1 -6.79 -35.33 -3.22
CA MET A 1 -7.74 -34.21 -3.38
C MET A 1 -6.90 -32.97 -3.18
N ASP A 2 -6.35 -32.42 -4.26
CA ASP A 2 -5.55 -31.21 -4.25
C ASP A 2 -6.48 -30.06 -3.84
N GLN A 3 -6.43 -29.65 -2.57
CA GLN A 3 -7.02 -28.38 -2.17
C GLN A 3 -6.29 -27.31 -2.99
N GLU A 4 -6.96 -26.76 -4.01
CA GLU A 4 -6.61 -25.44 -4.54
C GLU A 4 -6.61 -24.48 -3.35
N LEU A 5 -5.42 -24.23 -2.81
CA LEU A 5 -5.18 -23.17 -1.84
C LEU A 5 -5.41 -21.86 -2.60
N ASN A 6 -6.66 -21.43 -2.69
CA ASN A 6 -6.99 -20.09 -3.10
C ASN A 6 -6.49 -19.13 -2.01
N PHE A 7 -5.22 -18.74 -2.11
CA PHE A 7 -4.63 -17.69 -1.30
C PHE A 7 -5.41 -16.40 -1.56
N SER A 8 -6.35 -16.12 -0.68
CA SER A 8 -7.09 -14.87 -0.66
C SER A 8 -6.56 -14.06 0.50
N LEU A 9 -5.89 -12.95 0.21
CA LEU A 9 -5.52 -11.98 1.23
C LEU A 9 -6.75 -11.15 1.59
N SER A 10 -7.06 -11.05 2.88
CA SER A 10 -8.05 -10.09 3.38
C SER A 10 -7.58 -8.66 3.09
N TYR A 11 -8.52 -7.71 3.03
CA TYR A 11 -8.21 -6.28 2.88
C TYR A 11 -7.16 -5.79 3.91
N GLU A 12 -7.34 -6.17 5.18
CA GLU A 12 -6.41 -5.82 6.26
C GLU A 12 -5.00 -6.40 6.03
N GLN A 13 -4.89 -7.63 5.51
CA GLN A 13 -3.60 -8.23 5.20
C GLN A 13 -2.93 -7.55 4.01
N LEU A 14 -3.69 -7.17 2.98
CA LEU A 14 -3.19 -6.37 1.87
C LEU A 14 -2.67 -5.01 2.34
N PHE A 15 -3.40 -4.36 3.25
CA PHE A 15 -2.99 -3.08 3.83
C PHE A 15 -1.71 -3.22 4.66
N GLN A 16 -1.64 -4.20 5.57
CA GLN A 16 -0.46 -4.43 6.40
C GLN A 16 0.79 -4.77 5.58
N GLU A 17 0.64 -5.58 4.52
CA GLU A 17 1.75 -5.89 3.63
C GLU A 17 2.21 -4.64 2.88
N ALA A 18 1.29 -3.85 2.31
CA ALA A 18 1.64 -2.61 1.62
C ALA A 18 2.34 -1.62 2.56
N GLU A 19 1.80 -1.43 3.77
CA GLU A 19 2.40 -0.58 4.80
C GLU A 19 3.81 -1.05 5.18
N GLY A 20 3.98 -2.35 5.43
CA GLY A 20 5.26 -2.95 5.78
C GLY A 20 6.31 -2.83 4.68
N GLN A 21 5.91 -2.95 3.41
CA GLN A 21 6.82 -2.78 2.27
C GLN A 21 7.18 -1.30 2.03
N ILE A 22 6.24 -0.37 2.20
CA ILE A 22 6.51 1.07 2.12
C ILE A 22 7.47 1.50 3.23
N LYS A 23 7.28 1.03 4.47
CA LYS A 23 8.18 1.32 5.60
C LYS A 23 9.61 0.77 5.42
N LYS A 24 9.80 -0.24 4.57
CA LYS A 24 11.13 -0.78 4.22
C LYS A 24 11.84 0.04 3.14
N CYS A 25 11.12 0.92 2.43
CA CYS A 25 11.71 1.74 1.38
C CYS A 25 12.54 2.86 2.02
N ASP A 26 13.77 3.05 1.52
CA ASP A 26 14.66 4.10 2.01
C ASP A 26 14.30 5.44 1.37
N LEU A 27 13.39 6.17 2.01
CA LEU A 27 12.85 7.44 1.50
C LEU A 27 13.65 8.67 1.98
N ARG A 28 14.92 8.49 2.34
CA ARG A 28 15.81 9.60 2.71
C ARG A 28 16.20 10.37 1.45
N GLU A 29 15.87 11.66 1.37
CA GLU A 29 16.17 12.51 0.19
C GLU A 29 17.68 12.54 -0.15
N GLU A 30 18.55 12.34 0.85
CA GLU A 30 20.01 12.30 0.71
C GLU A 30 20.54 10.93 0.25
N GLY A 31 19.68 9.91 0.17
CA GLY A 31 20.06 8.56 -0.20
C GLY A 31 20.37 8.42 -1.70
N PRO A 32 21.39 7.64 -2.10
CA PRO A 32 21.73 7.43 -3.51
C PRO A 32 20.62 6.75 -4.33
N TYR A 33 19.63 6.16 -3.66
CA TYR A 33 18.51 5.44 -4.26
C TYR A 33 17.14 6.09 -3.99
N TYR A 34 17.11 7.32 -3.47
CA TYR A 34 15.86 8.00 -3.08
C TYR A 34 14.77 7.93 -4.16
N LEU A 35 15.10 8.29 -5.41
CA LEU A 35 14.13 8.27 -6.51
C LEU A 35 13.62 6.85 -6.84
N GLN A 36 14.48 5.84 -6.71
CA GLN A 36 14.12 4.44 -6.96
C GLN A 36 13.20 3.91 -5.86
N GLU A 37 13.55 4.16 -4.60
CA GLU A 37 12.76 3.75 -3.44
C GLU A 37 11.43 4.51 -3.37
N LEU A 38 11.42 5.80 -3.73
CA LEU A 38 10.20 6.60 -3.90
C LEU A 38 9.30 6.03 -4.99
N SER A 39 9.86 5.69 -6.16
CA SER A 39 9.11 5.07 -7.25
C SER A 39 8.54 3.70 -6.83
N LYS A 40 9.30 2.92 -6.06
CA LYS A 40 8.88 1.62 -5.54
C LYS A 40 7.75 1.76 -4.53
N ALA A 41 7.89 2.64 -3.54
CA ALA A 41 6.85 2.92 -2.56
C ALA A 41 5.56 3.44 -3.21
N SER A 42 5.69 4.35 -4.18
CA SER A 42 4.56 4.88 -4.96
C SER A 42 3.87 3.78 -5.77
N GLY A 43 4.64 2.88 -6.36
CA GLY A 43 4.13 1.71 -7.07
C GLY A 43 3.36 0.75 -6.17
N LEU A 44 3.88 0.49 -4.97
CA LEU A 44 3.22 -0.34 -3.95
C LEU A 44 1.89 0.27 -3.49
N LEU A 45 1.86 1.58 -3.25
CA LEU A 45 0.63 2.32 -2.91
C LEU A 45 -0.42 2.21 -4.02
N ALA A 46 -0.04 2.47 -5.27
CA ALA A 46 -0.95 2.39 -6.42
C ALA A 46 -1.48 0.96 -6.63
N PHE A 47 -0.63 -0.04 -6.42
CA PHE A 47 -1.01 -1.44 -6.52
C PHE A 47 -2.02 -1.84 -5.45
N TRP A 48 -1.75 -1.50 -4.18
CA TRP A 48 -2.69 -1.73 -3.07
C TRP A 48 -4.03 -1.04 -3.33
N HIS A 49 -4.03 0.22 -3.76
CA HIS A 49 -5.25 0.98 -4.02
C HIS A 49 -6.11 0.32 -5.11
N ARG A 50 -5.49 -0.18 -6.18
CA ARG A 50 -6.19 -0.90 -7.25
C ARG A 50 -6.78 -2.22 -6.76
N LEU A 51 -6.06 -2.96 -5.91
CA LEU A 51 -6.56 -4.20 -5.32
C LEU A 51 -7.71 -3.95 -4.36
N ALA A 52 -7.57 -2.95 -3.48
CA ALA A 52 -8.62 -2.49 -2.59
C ALA A 52 -9.90 -2.22 -3.40
N ASN A 53 -9.83 -1.33 -4.40
CA ASN A 53 -10.98 -1.00 -5.26
C ASN A 53 -11.60 -2.21 -5.98
N ARG A 54 -10.81 -3.22 -6.35
CA ARG A 54 -11.33 -4.44 -7.02
C ARG A 54 -12.03 -5.39 -6.05
N SER A 55 -11.64 -5.38 -4.78
CA SER A 55 -12.25 -6.16 -3.71
C SER A 55 -13.55 -5.54 -3.20
N TYR A 56 -13.89 -4.31 -3.62
CA TYR A 56 -15.08 -3.60 -3.15
C TYR A 56 -16.31 -3.72 -4.05
N SER A 57 -17.47 -3.93 -3.41
CA SER A 57 -18.79 -4.03 -4.05
C SER A 57 -19.81 -2.98 -3.56
N GLY A 58 -19.41 -1.99 -2.76
CA GLY A 58 -20.32 -1.00 -2.16
C GLY A 58 -19.69 0.36 -1.82
N VAL A 59 -20.54 1.38 -1.60
CA VAL A 59 -20.16 2.81 -1.43
C VAL A 59 -19.62 3.14 -0.03
N GLY A 60 -20.09 2.46 1.02
CA GLY A 60 -19.69 2.74 2.41
C GLY A 60 -18.24 2.37 2.75
N ASP A 61 -17.59 1.61 1.89
CA ASP A 61 -16.21 1.19 2.06
C ASP A 61 -15.20 2.12 1.36
N TYR A 62 -15.65 2.98 0.46
CA TYR A 62 -14.76 3.88 -0.27
C TYR A 62 -14.05 4.87 0.67
N GLU A 63 -14.78 5.41 1.65
CA GLU A 63 -14.20 6.33 2.65
C GLU A 63 -13.11 5.65 3.49
N HIS A 64 -13.26 4.34 3.76
CA HIS A 64 -12.25 3.57 4.48
C HIS A 64 -10.98 3.41 3.65
N VAL A 65 -11.13 3.04 2.37
CA VAL A 65 -10.01 2.94 1.41
C VAL A 65 -9.29 4.25 1.24
N GLU A 66 -10.02 5.34 1.11
CA GLU A 66 -9.44 6.67 0.93
C GLU A 66 -8.66 7.10 2.17
N ALA A 67 -9.19 6.86 3.37
CA ALA A 67 -8.49 7.15 4.63
C ALA A 67 -7.18 6.34 4.76
N ASP A 68 -7.21 5.06 4.39
CA ASP A 68 -6.05 4.20 4.41
C ASP A 68 -5.05 4.54 3.28
N TRP A 69 -5.52 4.99 2.13
CA TRP A 69 -4.68 5.54 1.06
C TRP A 69 -3.92 6.77 1.56
N GLN A 70 -4.60 7.70 2.23
CA GLN A 70 -3.96 8.90 2.79
C GLN A 70 -2.91 8.57 3.84
N ARG A 71 -3.15 7.54 4.67
CA ARG A 71 -2.15 7.06 5.65
C ARG A 71 -0.90 6.52 4.97
N LEU A 72 -1.05 5.67 3.97
CA LEU A 72 0.09 5.14 3.22
C LEU A 72 0.81 6.22 2.41
N HIS A 73 0.07 7.13 1.80
CA HIS A 73 0.62 8.29 1.10
C HIS A 73 1.44 9.16 2.04
N ALA A 74 0.96 9.37 3.26
CA ALA A 74 1.72 10.07 4.30
C ALA A 74 3.02 9.31 4.63
N LEU A 75 3.07 7.98 4.68
CA LEU A 75 4.35 7.28 4.89
C LEU A 75 5.37 7.53 3.78
N ILE A 76 4.92 7.87 2.57
CA ILE A 76 5.79 8.15 1.42
C ILE A 76 6.29 9.61 1.42
N TYR A 77 5.39 10.55 1.75
CA TYR A 77 5.63 11.98 1.55
C TYR A 77 5.67 12.81 2.84
N LYS A 78 5.32 12.23 3.99
CA LYS A 78 5.39 12.91 5.28
C LYS A 78 6.85 12.95 5.69
N ARG A 79 7.46 14.07 5.33
CA ARG A 79 8.71 14.57 5.89
C ARG A 79 8.51 14.65 7.41
N GLU A 80 9.32 13.92 8.17
CA GLU A 80 9.56 14.32 9.56
C GLU A 80 10.09 15.77 9.50
N ASP A 81 9.41 16.68 10.19
CA ASP A 81 9.79 18.10 10.32
C ASP A 81 11.08 18.23 11.14
#